data_AF-A0A2P9GYI1-F1
#
_entry.id   AF-A0A2P9GYI1-F1
#
_cell.length_a   1.000
_cell.length_b   1.000
_cell.length_c   1.000
_cell.angle_alpha   90.00
_cell.angle_beta   90.00
_cell.angle_gamma   90.00
#
_symmetry.space_group_name_H-M   'P 1'
#
loop_
_entity.id
_entity.type
_entity.pdbx_description
1 polymer ?
#
loop_
_entity_poly.entity_id
_entity_poly.type
_entity_poly.pdbx_seq_one_letter_code
_entity_poly.pdbx_strand_id
1 'polypeptide(L)'
;MKYLKSSVASFVFLALMLIVYYVHVAFFQVNVVLYSAVLDALIAAAVAAVALFALSYFRGLNTFEKIQLMFIWILTGYIFAISIPTVIDRSLSLYILEKIQQRGGGIQLARFEDVFTKEFAKEHRLVDVRLTEQEESGTVTIKDGCVLLTERGKQIASFSRYFRLHFLPKRRLLMGEYSDALTDPFRQSQQAVDYGCK
;
A
#
# COMPACT_ATOMS: atom_id res chain seq x y z
N MET A 1 -37.09 3.18 9.25
CA MET A 1 -35.90 3.78 9.89
C MET A 1 -34.78 3.92 8.86
N LYS A 2 -34.38 5.14 8.49
CA LYS A 2 -33.37 5.37 7.43
C LYS A 2 -31.99 4.82 7.80
N TYR A 3 -31.56 5.03 9.04
CA TYR A 3 -30.28 4.52 9.56
C TYR A 3 -30.13 3.01 9.40
N LEU A 4 -31.17 2.24 9.73
CA LEU A 4 -31.15 0.79 9.55
C LEU A 4 -30.91 0.40 8.09
N LYS A 5 -31.55 1.08 7.14
CA LYS A 5 -31.36 0.82 5.70
C LYS A 5 -29.94 1.16 5.26
N SER A 6 -29.40 2.28 5.69
CA SER A 6 -28.01 2.67 5.40
C SER A 6 -27.01 1.67 6.00
N SER A 7 -27.23 1.20 7.24
CA SER A 7 -26.41 0.18 7.88
C SER A 7 -26.45 -1.16 7.14
N VAL A 8 -27.65 -1.60 6.72
CA VAL A 8 -27.81 -2.82 5.91
C VAL A 8 -27.08 -2.67 4.57
N ALA A 9 -27.21 -1.54 3.89
CA ALA A 9 -26.52 -1.29 2.62
C ALA A 9 -24.99 -1.33 2.78
N SER A 10 -24.45 -0.70 3.83
CA SER A 10 -23.01 -0.75 4.12
C SER A 10 -22.52 -2.13 4.51
N PHE A 11 -23.31 -2.91 5.24
CA PHE A 11 -22.96 -4.31 5.54
C PHE A 11 -22.91 -5.16 4.27
N VAL A 12 -23.88 -4.98 3.37
CA VAL A 12 -23.89 -5.63 2.05
C VAL A 12 -22.65 -5.24 1.24
N PHE A 13 -22.29 -3.95 1.21
CA PHE A 13 -21.05 -3.49 0.57
C PHE A 13 -19.80 -4.18 1.15
N LEU A 14 -19.66 -4.24 2.48
CA LEU A 14 -18.52 -4.89 3.12
C LEU A 14 -18.44 -6.38 2.78
N ALA A 15 -19.57 -7.09 2.82
CA ALA A 15 -19.62 -8.50 2.43
C ALA A 15 -19.24 -8.69 0.96
N LEU A 16 -19.78 -7.87 0.06
CA LEU A 16 -19.42 -7.88 -1.37
C LEU A 16 -17.94 -7.60 -1.57
N MET A 17 -17.36 -6.61 -0.89
CA MET A 17 -15.95 -6.28 -0.98
C MET A 17 -15.06 -7.46 -0.57
N LEU A 18 -15.37 -8.12 0.54
CA LEU A 18 -14.63 -9.30 0.99
C LEU A 18 -14.77 -10.48 0.03
N ILE A 19 -15.96 -10.70 -0.52
CA ILE A 19 -16.20 -11.76 -1.52
C ILE A 19 -15.44 -11.47 -2.81
N VAL A 20 -15.53 -10.25 -3.35
CA VAL A 20 -14.83 -9.85 -4.58
C VAL A 20 -13.33 -9.99 -4.39
N TYR A 21 -12.79 -9.47 -3.28
CA TYR A 21 -11.37 -9.61 -2.95
C TYR A 21 -10.94 -11.08 -2.84
N TYR A 22 -11.70 -11.91 -2.11
CA TYR A 22 -11.39 -13.33 -1.96
C TYR A 22 -11.41 -14.06 -3.30
N VAL A 23 -12.44 -13.84 -4.12
CA VAL A 23 -12.56 -14.45 -5.45
C VAL A 23 -11.43 -13.99 -6.36
N HIS A 24 -11.09 -12.70 -6.36
CA HIS A 24 -10.00 -12.16 -7.16
C HIS A 24 -8.67 -12.81 -6.80
N VAL A 25 -8.31 -12.86 -5.51
CA VAL A 25 -7.05 -13.44 -5.04
C VAL A 25 -7.01 -14.97 -5.19
N ALA A 26 -8.14 -15.66 -5.07
CA ALA A 26 -8.19 -17.12 -5.15
C ALA A 26 -8.11 -17.65 -6.59
N PHE A 27 -8.68 -16.92 -7.57
CA PHE A 27 -8.86 -17.43 -8.94
C PHE A 27 -8.10 -16.66 -10.02
N PHE A 28 -7.59 -15.46 -9.73
CA PHE A 28 -6.92 -14.61 -10.73
C PHE A 28 -5.49 -14.28 -10.32
N GLN A 29 -4.70 -13.86 -11.31
CA GLN A 29 -3.32 -13.43 -11.09
C GLN A 29 -3.28 -11.96 -10.66
N VAL A 30 -2.49 -11.68 -9.62
CA VAL A 30 -2.32 -10.35 -9.05
C VAL A 30 -0.92 -9.84 -9.39
N ASN A 31 -0.84 -8.76 -10.17
CA ASN A 31 0.44 -8.12 -10.49
C ASN A 31 0.91 -7.20 -9.36
N VAL A 32 0.03 -6.31 -8.88
CA VAL A 32 0.33 -5.34 -7.84
C VAL A 32 -0.81 -5.31 -6.82
N VAL A 33 -0.54 -5.81 -5.61
CA VAL A 33 -1.54 -5.99 -4.53
C VAL A 33 -2.39 -4.75 -4.28
N LEU A 34 -1.76 -3.57 -4.18
CA LEU A 34 -2.47 -2.31 -3.94
C LEU A 34 -3.46 -1.98 -5.07
N TYR A 35 -3.03 -2.05 -6.32
CA TYR A 35 -3.88 -1.69 -7.46
C TYR A 35 -5.02 -2.69 -7.65
N SER A 36 -4.73 -3.98 -7.46
CA SER A 36 -5.73 -5.05 -7.47
C SER A 36 -6.77 -4.87 -6.36
N ALA A 37 -6.35 -4.62 -5.11
CA ALA A 37 -7.29 -4.44 -3.99
C ALA A 37 -8.14 -3.16 -4.12
N VAL A 38 -7.58 -2.07 -4.66
CA VAL A 38 -8.37 -0.86 -4.98
C VAL A 38 -9.40 -1.15 -6.07
N LEU A 39 -9.02 -1.91 -7.10
CA LEU A 39 -9.95 -2.31 -8.15
C LEU A 39 -11.11 -3.16 -7.59
N ASP A 40 -10.81 -4.12 -6.71
CA ASP A 40 -11.82 -4.95 -6.03
C ASP A 40 -12.81 -4.11 -5.22
N ALA A 41 -12.30 -3.13 -4.48
CA ALA A 41 -13.12 -2.18 -3.75
C ALA A 41 -14.04 -1.35 -4.65
N LEU A 42 -13.54 -0.90 -5.81
CA LEU A 42 -14.33 -0.15 -6.78
C LEU A 42 -15.40 -1.02 -7.45
N ILE A 43 -15.08 -2.26 -7.79
CA ILE A 43 -16.04 -3.23 -8.33
C ILE A 43 -17.15 -3.49 -7.30
N ALA A 44 -16.79 -3.77 -6.04
CA ALA A 44 -17.74 -3.98 -4.97
C ALA A 44 -18.63 -2.75 -4.72
N ALA A 45 -18.06 -1.55 -4.75
CA ALA A 45 -18.80 -0.29 -4.60
C ALA A 45 -19.78 -0.08 -5.77
N ALA A 46 -19.38 -0.40 -7.00
CA ALA A 46 -20.25 -0.30 -8.17
C ALA A 46 -21.43 -1.28 -8.09
N VAL A 47 -21.17 -2.54 -7.73
CA VAL A 47 -22.22 -3.56 -7.54
C VAL A 47 -23.17 -3.17 -6.39
N ALA A 48 -22.63 -2.72 -5.27
CA ALA A 48 -23.43 -2.25 -4.13
C ALA A 48 -24.27 -1.00 -4.50
N ALA A 49 -23.72 -0.08 -5.31
CA ALA A 49 -24.45 1.07 -5.81
C ALA A 49 -25.61 0.65 -6.72
N VAL A 50 -25.40 -0.28 -7.65
CA VAL A 50 -26.48 -0.83 -8.49
C VAL A 50 -27.59 -1.43 -7.60
N ALA A 51 -27.25 -2.20 -6.58
CA ALA A 51 -28.22 -2.74 -5.63
C ALA A 51 -28.98 -1.64 -4.87
N LEU A 52 -28.29 -0.57 -4.46
CA LEU A 52 -28.85 0.57 -3.74
C LEU A 52 -29.88 1.36 -4.58
N PHE A 53 -29.68 1.45 -5.90
CA PHE A 53 -30.61 2.11 -6.81
C PHE A 53 -31.73 1.19 -7.32
N ALA A 54 -31.45 -0.10 -7.52
CA ALA A 54 -32.40 -1.06 -8.10
C ALA A 54 -33.41 -1.61 -7.07
N LEU A 55 -32.98 -1.89 -5.83
CA LEU A 55 -33.83 -2.56 -4.85
C LEU A 55 -34.86 -1.61 -4.23
N SER A 56 -36.13 -2.03 -4.25
CA SER A 56 -37.26 -1.27 -3.68
C SER A 56 -37.10 -0.98 -2.19
N TYR A 57 -36.41 -1.85 -1.45
CA TYR A 57 -36.11 -1.68 -0.03
C TYR A 57 -35.40 -0.35 0.28
N PHE A 58 -34.50 0.10 -0.61
CA PHE A 58 -33.70 1.32 -0.44
C PHE A 58 -34.34 2.60 -1.03
N ARG A 59 -35.58 2.54 -1.57
CA ARG A 59 -36.29 3.73 -2.09
C ARG A 59 -36.54 4.81 -1.03
N GLY A 60 -36.51 4.47 0.25
CA GLY A 60 -36.66 5.43 1.35
C GLY A 60 -35.44 6.32 1.59
N LEU A 61 -34.33 6.10 0.87
CA LEU A 61 -33.14 6.95 0.90
C LEU A 61 -33.19 7.98 -0.24
N ASN A 62 -32.92 9.24 0.09
CA ASN A 62 -32.81 10.31 -0.90
C ASN A 62 -31.53 10.14 -1.74
N THR A 63 -31.51 10.72 -2.94
CA THR A 63 -30.35 10.71 -3.85
C THR A 63 -29.07 11.21 -3.17
N PHE A 64 -29.17 12.26 -2.36
CA PHE A 64 -28.04 12.77 -1.57
C PHE A 64 -27.47 11.70 -0.62
N GLU A 65 -28.34 11.01 0.13
CA GLU A 65 -27.95 9.95 1.08
C GLU A 65 -27.29 8.77 0.34
N LYS A 66 -27.79 8.43 -0.85
CA LYS A 66 -27.20 7.37 -1.69
C LYS A 66 -25.82 7.74 -2.21
N ILE A 67 -25.65 8.96 -2.72
CA ILE A 67 -24.35 9.46 -3.19
C ILE A 67 -23.36 9.50 -2.02
N GLN A 68 -23.79 10.00 -0.85
CA GLN A 68 -22.95 10.03 0.34
C GLN A 68 -22.49 8.62 0.75
N LEU A 69 -23.39 7.62 0.71
CA LEU A 69 -23.02 6.22 0.98
C LEU A 69 -21.98 5.69 -0.01
N MET A 70 -22.11 6.00 -1.30
CA MET A 70 -21.12 5.60 -2.31
C MET A 70 -19.73 6.17 -2.01
N PHE A 71 -19.63 7.45 -1.63
CA PHE A 71 -18.35 8.04 -1.22
C PHE A 71 -17.76 7.34 0.01
N ILE A 72 -18.60 7.04 1.02
CA ILE A 72 -18.17 6.30 2.21
C ILE A 72 -17.64 4.92 1.82
N TRP A 73 -18.29 4.22 0.90
CA TRP A 73 -17.87 2.90 0.43
C TRP A 73 -16.54 2.94 -0.31
N ILE A 74 -16.35 3.89 -1.23
CA ILE A 74 -15.08 4.07 -1.95
C ILE A 74 -13.94 4.35 -0.96
N LEU A 75 -14.15 5.26 -0.01
CA LEU A 75 -13.15 5.58 1.01
C LEU A 75 -12.87 4.38 1.93
N THR A 76 -13.90 3.64 2.32
CA THR A 76 -13.77 2.44 3.15
C THR A 76 -12.98 1.35 2.42
N GLY A 77 -13.28 1.13 1.14
CA GLY A 77 -12.56 0.19 0.29
C GLY A 77 -11.09 0.60 0.07
N TYR A 78 -10.82 1.90 -0.09
CA TYR A 78 -9.46 2.43 -0.17
C TYR A 78 -8.68 2.22 1.13
N ILE A 79 -9.32 2.46 2.29
CA ILE A 79 -8.74 2.16 3.61
C ILE A 79 -8.44 0.67 3.73
N PHE A 80 -9.39 -0.20 3.36
CA PHE A 80 -9.18 -1.65 3.37
C PHE A 80 -7.97 -2.04 2.52
N ALA A 81 -7.90 -1.60 1.26
CA ALA A 81 -6.83 -1.93 0.32
C ALA A 81 -5.45 -1.53 0.85
N ILE A 82 -5.32 -0.35 1.43
CA ILE A 82 -4.04 0.11 2.00
C ILE A 82 -3.72 -0.59 3.30
N SER A 83 -4.68 -0.67 4.24
CA SER A 83 -4.41 -1.07 5.62
C SER A 83 -4.27 -2.57 5.83
N ILE A 84 -4.89 -3.41 4.99
CA ILE A 84 -4.89 -4.86 5.19
C ILE A 84 -3.93 -5.55 4.22
N PRO A 85 -4.29 -5.82 2.95
CA PRO A 85 -3.44 -6.62 2.09
C PRO A 85 -2.11 -5.93 1.78
N THR A 86 -2.13 -4.61 1.56
CA THR A 86 -0.89 -3.87 1.23
C THR A 86 0.05 -3.73 2.44
N VAL A 87 -0.45 -3.55 3.66
CA VAL A 87 0.42 -3.55 4.85
C VAL A 87 0.97 -4.94 5.09
N ILE A 88 0.18 -6.00 5.01
CA ILE A 88 0.65 -7.38 5.23
C ILE A 88 1.74 -7.74 4.22
N ASP A 89 1.54 -7.42 2.95
CA ASP A 89 2.50 -7.70 1.87
C ASP A 89 3.84 -6.95 2.03
N ARG A 90 3.83 -5.75 2.61
CA ARG A 90 4.97 -4.80 2.51
C ARG A 90 5.55 -4.34 3.85
N SER A 91 4.95 -4.72 4.97
CA SER A 91 5.33 -4.18 6.28
C SER A 91 6.56 -4.86 6.84
N LEU A 92 7.67 -4.11 6.83
CA LEU A 92 8.88 -4.48 7.54
C LEU A 92 8.62 -4.70 9.05
N SER A 93 7.69 -3.96 9.64
CA SER A 93 7.35 -4.09 11.06
C SER A 93 6.64 -5.41 11.38
N LEU A 94 5.77 -5.91 10.49
CA LEU A 94 5.14 -7.22 10.67
C LEU A 94 6.17 -8.34 10.51
N TYR A 95 7.01 -8.24 9.49
CA TYR A 95 8.11 -9.18 9.27
C TYR A 95 9.05 -9.30 10.48
N ILE A 96 9.38 -8.18 11.14
CA ILE A 96 10.15 -8.18 12.40
C ILE A 96 9.47 -9.04 13.46
N LEU A 97 8.16 -8.88 13.67
CA LEU A 97 7.42 -9.62 14.68
C LEU A 97 7.37 -11.12 14.34
N GLU A 98 7.11 -11.45 13.06
CA GLU A 98 7.12 -12.82 12.57
C GLU A 98 8.47 -13.50 12.79
N LYS A 99 9.59 -12.80 12.52
CA LYS A 99 10.94 -13.31 12.76
C LYS A 99 11.27 -13.50 14.23
N ILE A 100 10.88 -12.54 15.08
CA ILE A 100 11.04 -12.66 16.53
C ILE A 100 10.24 -13.87 17.04
N GLN A 101 9.00 -14.03 16.59
CA GLN A 101 8.14 -15.16 16.95
C GLN A 101 8.73 -16.49 16.46
N GLN A 102 9.21 -16.55 15.21
CA GLN A 102 9.85 -17.74 14.63
C GLN A 102 11.08 -18.20 15.44
N ARG A 103 11.79 -17.25 16.08
CA ARG A 103 12.96 -17.53 16.93
C ARG A 103 12.64 -17.68 18.42
N GLY A 104 11.38 -17.92 18.77
CA GLY A 104 10.98 -18.17 20.16
C GLY A 104 10.80 -16.92 21.01
N GLY A 105 10.60 -15.75 20.39
CA GLY A 105 10.23 -14.51 21.07
C GLY A 105 11.37 -13.51 21.26
N GLY A 106 12.58 -13.76 20.72
CA GLY A 106 13.69 -12.83 20.85
C GLY A 106 14.76 -12.96 19.76
N ILE A 107 15.43 -11.84 19.48
CA ILE A 107 16.62 -11.78 18.60
C ILE A 107 17.64 -10.86 19.27
N GLN A 108 18.92 -11.23 19.23
CA GLN A 108 19.99 -10.40 19.75
C GLN A 108 20.06 -9.07 18.99
N LEU A 109 19.96 -7.94 19.70
CA LEU A 109 19.97 -6.60 19.09
C LEU A 109 21.20 -6.36 18.19
N ALA A 110 22.38 -6.80 18.61
CA ALA A 110 23.62 -6.68 17.84
C ALA A 110 23.63 -7.46 16.51
N ARG A 111 22.72 -8.41 16.33
CA ARG A 111 22.54 -9.22 15.12
C ARG A 111 21.27 -8.86 14.36
N PHE A 112 20.53 -7.87 14.82
CA PHE A 112 19.22 -7.55 14.27
C PHE A 112 19.31 -7.01 12.84
N GLU A 113 20.43 -6.37 12.48
CA GLU A 113 20.71 -5.93 11.10
C GLU A 113 20.75 -7.08 10.09
N ASP A 114 21.19 -8.27 10.52
CA ASP A 114 21.25 -9.46 9.67
C ASP A 114 19.85 -9.86 9.16
N VAL A 115 18.82 -9.63 9.97
CA VAL A 115 17.41 -9.93 9.62
C VAL A 115 16.95 -9.08 8.43
N PHE A 116 17.45 -7.86 8.29
CA PHE A 116 17.11 -6.98 7.16
C PHE A 116 17.99 -7.23 5.94
N THR A 117 19.30 -7.32 6.15
CA THR A 117 20.29 -7.33 5.06
C THR A 117 20.45 -8.72 4.44
N LYS A 118 20.32 -9.78 5.23
CA LYS A 118 20.55 -11.16 4.78
C LYS A 118 19.27 -11.93 4.53
N GLU A 119 18.20 -11.63 5.28
CA GLU A 119 16.94 -12.39 5.24
C GLU A 119 15.85 -11.62 4.48
N PHE A 120 15.43 -10.43 4.94
CA PHE A 120 14.24 -9.74 4.41
C PHE A 120 14.31 -9.51 2.89
N ALA A 121 15.43 -8.98 2.41
CA ALA A 121 15.60 -8.68 0.99
C ALA A 121 15.51 -9.93 0.10
N LYS A 122 15.97 -11.09 0.61
CA LYS A 122 16.00 -12.35 -0.15
C LYS A 122 14.67 -13.10 -0.04
N GLU A 123 14.14 -13.26 1.17
CA GLU A 123 12.91 -14.02 1.44
C GLU A 123 11.69 -13.40 0.76
N HIS A 124 11.61 -12.06 0.76
CA HIS A 124 10.52 -11.33 0.09
C HIS A 124 10.82 -11.01 -1.38
N ARG A 125 11.95 -11.48 -1.94
CA ARG A 125 12.43 -11.09 -3.29
C ARG A 125 12.29 -9.58 -3.52
N LEU A 126 12.70 -8.79 -2.53
CA LEU A 126 12.31 -7.39 -2.41
C LEU A 126 12.72 -6.56 -3.62
N VAL A 127 13.90 -6.84 -4.18
CA VAL A 127 14.39 -6.14 -5.38
C VAL A 127 13.48 -6.42 -6.57
N ASP A 128 13.17 -7.69 -6.83
CA ASP A 128 12.32 -8.10 -7.95
C ASP A 128 10.94 -7.47 -7.86
N VAL A 129 10.28 -7.61 -6.70
CA VAL A 129 8.93 -7.07 -6.48
C VAL A 129 8.91 -5.54 -6.64
N ARG A 130 9.86 -4.83 -6.04
CA ARG A 130 9.88 -3.35 -6.09
C ARG A 130 10.22 -2.83 -7.49
N LEU A 131 11.13 -3.49 -8.22
CA LEU A 131 11.43 -3.11 -9.59
C LEU A 131 10.23 -3.37 -10.51
N THR A 132 9.56 -4.52 -10.40
CA THR A 132 8.34 -4.81 -11.16
C THR A 132 7.24 -3.78 -10.87
N GLU A 133 7.04 -3.38 -9.61
CA GLU A 133 6.09 -2.32 -9.27
C GLU A 133 6.43 -0.96 -9.93
N GLN A 134 7.71 -0.60 -10.00
CA GLN A 134 8.14 0.63 -10.67
C GLN A 134 7.98 0.56 -12.19
N GLU A 135 8.24 -0.60 -12.79
CA GLU A 135 8.04 -0.84 -14.22
C GLU A 135 6.56 -0.81 -14.60
N GLU A 136 5.71 -1.55 -13.87
CA GLU A 136 4.24 -1.58 -14.08
C GLU A 136 3.59 -0.21 -13.84
N SER A 137 4.13 0.60 -12.93
CA SER A 137 3.66 1.98 -12.72
C SER A 137 4.25 3.00 -13.72
N GLY A 138 5.19 2.58 -14.57
CA GLY A 138 5.84 3.39 -15.60
C GLY A 138 6.79 4.46 -15.04
N THR A 139 7.31 4.29 -13.83
CA THR A 139 8.31 5.20 -13.23
C THR A 139 9.74 4.82 -13.60
N VAL A 140 9.95 3.56 -13.98
CA VAL A 140 11.25 2.99 -14.36
C VAL A 140 11.11 2.21 -15.66
N THR A 141 12.20 2.10 -16.42
CA THR A 141 12.35 1.18 -17.56
C THR A 141 13.69 0.45 -17.46
N ILE A 142 13.70 -0.83 -17.80
CA ILE A 142 14.93 -1.62 -17.86
C ILE A 142 15.37 -1.73 -19.32
N LYS A 143 16.55 -1.18 -19.65
CA LYS A 143 17.15 -1.22 -20.99
C LYS A 143 18.58 -1.69 -20.90
N ASP A 144 18.93 -2.72 -21.66
CA ASP A 144 20.30 -3.26 -21.73
C ASP A 144 20.92 -3.58 -20.35
N GLY A 145 20.10 -4.08 -19.42
CA GLY A 145 20.50 -4.38 -18.04
C GLY A 145 20.57 -3.17 -17.11
N CYS A 146 20.24 -1.97 -17.60
CA CYS A 146 20.23 -0.73 -16.84
C CYS A 146 18.82 -0.31 -16.43
N VAL A 147 18.67 0.03 -15.15
CA VAL A 147 17.41 0.50 -14.56
C VAL A 147 17.38 2.03 -14.62
N LEU A 148 16.52 2.58 -15.49
CA LEU A 148 16.47 4.01 -15.81
C LEU A 148 15.15 4.64 -15.36
N LEU A 149 15.19 5.86 -14.80
CA LEU A 149 13.99 6.63 -14.50
C LEU A 149 13.33 7.16 -15.78
N THR A 150 12.01 7.03 -15.86
CA THR A 150 11.21 7.77 -16.85
C THR A 150 11.05 9.24 -16.42
N GLU A 151 10.51 10.10 -17.27
CA GLU A 151 10.19 11.49 -16.88
C GLU A 151 9.22 11.54 -15.70
N ARG A 152 8.22 10.65 -15.67
CA ARG A 152 7.32 10.47 -14.53
C ARG A 152 8.10 10.06 -13.27
N GLY A 153 9.04 9.13 -13.40
CA GLY A 153 9.92 8.71 -12.31
C GLY A 153 10.75 9.86 -11.74
N LYS A 154 11.35 10.69 -12.61
CA LYS A 154 12.13 11.87 -12.20
C LYS A 154 11.28 12.88 -11.44
N GLN A 155 10.05 13.14 -11.90
CA GLN A 155 9.12 14.04 -11.23
C GLN A 155 8.73 13.53 -9.85
N ILE A 156 8.38 12.24 -9.74
CA ILE A 156 8.02 11.60 -8.46
C ILE A 156 9.20 11.60 -7.49
N ALA A 157 10.41 11.28 -7.96
CA ALA A 157 11.62 11.32 -7.13
C ALA A 157 11.90 12.73 -6.59
N SER A 158 11.78 13.75 -7.45
CA SER A 158 11.96 15.16 -7.08
C SER A 158 10.90 15.62 -6.07
N PHE A 159 9.63 15.30 -6.32
CA PHE A 159 8.53 15.60 -5.40
C PHE A 159 8.72 14.90 -4.05
N SER A 160 9.10 13.63 -4.04
CA SER A 160 9.37 12.86 -2.83
C SER A 160 10.47 13.51 -1.98
N ARG A 161 11.57 13.93 -2.61
CA ARG A 161 12.65 14.66 -1.93
C ARG A 161 12.17 15.99 -1.36
N TYR A 162 11.43 16.77 -2.16
CA TYR A 162 10.86 18.03 -1.72
C TYR A 162 9.92 17.84 -0.52
N PHE A 163 9.02 16.85 -0.58
CA PHE A 163 8.09 16.53 0.49
C PHE A 163 8.80 16.14 1.78
N ARG A 164 9.81 15.28 1.69
CA ARG A 164 10.66 14.89 2.83
C ARG A 164 11.34 16.09 3.48
N LEU A 165 11.87 16.99 2.67
CA LEU A 165 12.59 18.17 3.15
C LEU A 165 11.66 19.21 3.79
N HIS A 166 10.40 19.34 3.35
CA HIS A 166 9.54 20.47 3.76
C HIS A 166 8.36 20.06 4.65
N PHE A 167 7.78 18.88 4.43
CA PHE A 167 6.51 18.48 5.03
C PHE A 167 6.63 17.29 6.01
N LEU A 168 7.75 16.56 6.01
CA LEU A 168 7.99 15.56 7.05
C LEU A 168 8.52 16.17 8.36
N PRO A 169 8.26 15.51 9.52
CA PRO A 169 8.77 15.97 10.80
C PRO A 169 10.30 16.11 10.78
N LYS A 170 10.79 17.28 11.19
CA LYS A 170 12.22 17.63 11.17
C LYS A 170 13.06 16.81 12.16
N ARG A 171 12.44 16.31 13.23
CA ARG A 171 13.08 15.43 14.22
C ARG A 171 12.16 14.27 14.53
N ARG A 172 12.72 13.07 14.64
CA ARG A 172 12.01 11.84 14.99
C ARG A 172 12.80 11.07 16.04
N LEU A 173 12.07 10.38 16.92
CA LEU A 173 12.65 9.49 17.90
C LEU A 173 13.23 8.25 17.20
N LEU A 174 14.52 8.01 17.39
CA LEU A 174 15.28 6.86 16.90
C LEU A 174 16.03 6.26 18.08
N MET A 175 15.69 5.02 18.48
CA MET A 175 16.37 4.30 19.56
C MET A 175 16.54 5.11 20.87
N GLY A 176 15.57 5.97 21.22
CA GLY A 176 15.59 6.77 22.45
C GLY A 176 16.06 8.22 22.26
N GLU A 177 16.56 8.61 21.09
CA GLU A 177 17.06 9.96 20.82
C GLU A 177 16.30 10.65 19.68
N TYR A 178 16.00 11.94 19.82
CA TYR A 178 15.40 12.72 18.74
C TYR A 178 16.48 13.20 17.77
N SER A 179 16.40 12.74 16.51
CA SER A 179 17.37 13.05 15.45
C SER A 179 16.69 13.59 14.20
N ASP A 180 17.39 14.43 13.45
CA ASP A 180 16.98 14.96 12.14
C ASP A 180 17.54 14.16 10.95
N ALA A 181 18.26 13.05 11.21
CA ALA A 181 18.91 12.21 10.20
C ALA A 181 17.97 11.75 9.06
N LEU A 182 16.66 11.67 9.30
CA LEU A 182 15.67 11.24 8.30
C LEU A 182 15.12 12.38 7.42
N THR A 183 15.43 13.63 7.73
CA THR A 183 15.00 14.82 6.96
C THR A 183 15.74 14.90 5.62
N ASP A 184 17.03 14.55 5.59
CA ASP A 184 17.82 14.45 4.36
C ASP A 184 18.81 13.28 4.45
N PRO A 185 18.34 12.04 4.31
CA PRO A 185 19.18 10.85 4.45
C PRO A 185 20.24 10.74 3.35
N PHE A 186 20.11 11.51 2.27
CA PHE A 186 21.03 11.49 1.13
C PHE A 186 22.09 12.61 1.19
N ARG A 187 22.11 13.44 2.24
CA ARG A 187 23.08 14.54 2.38
C ARG A 187 24.54 14.09 2.30
N GLN A 188 24.81 12.87 2.72
CA GLN A 188 26.14 12.25 2.74
C GLN A 188 26.24 11.00 1.83
N SER A 189 25.37 10.88 0.82
CA SER A 189 25.40 9.71 -0.07
C SER A 189 26.68 9.65 -0.90
N GLN A 190 27.29 8.48 -1.01
CA GLN A 190 28.42 8.24 -1.92
C GLN A 190 27.96 8.41 -3.38
N GLN A 191 28.62 9.31 -4.13
CA GLN A 191 28.26 9.60 -5.53
C GLN A 191 29.02 8.74 -6.54
N ALA A 192 30.21 8.24 -6.16
CA ALA A 192 31.03 7.39 -7.01
C ALA A 192 30.75 5.93 -6.68
N VAL A 193 30.01 5.26 -7.56
CA VAL A 193 29.66 3.84 -7.47
C VAL A 193 30.00 3.16 -8.78
N ASP A 194 30.43 1.91 -8.73
CA ASP A 194 30.91 1.13 -9.88
C ASP A 194 29.79 0.58 -10.77
N TYR A 195 28.56 0.58 -10.27
CA TYR A 195 27.36 0.10 -10.95
C TYR A 195 26.58 1.19 -11.72
N GLY A 196 27.20 2.33 -12.00
CA GLY A 196 26.56 3.42 -12.73
C GLY A 196 26.27 3.05 -14.20
N CYS A 197 25.02 3.24 -14.62
CA CYS A 197 24.61 3.20 -16.02
C CYS A 197 24.73 4.59 -16.65
N LYS A 198 25.22 4.66 -17.90
CA LYS A 198 25.33 5.90 -18.68
C LYS A 198 24.18 6.02 -19.66
#